data_AF-K0SG43-F1
#
_entry.id   AF-K0SG43-F1
#
_cell.length_a   1.000
_cell.length_b   1.000
_cell.length_c   1.000
_cell.angle_alpha   90.00
_cell.angle_beta   90.00
_cell.angle_gamma   90.00
#
_symmetry.space_group_name_H-M   'P 1'
#
loop_
_entity.id
_entity.type
_entity.pdbx_description
1 polymer ?
#
loop_
_entity_poly.entity_id
_entity_poly.type
_entity_poly.pdbx_seq_one_letter_code
_entity_poly.pdbx_strand_id
1 'polypeptide(L)'
;FSKQNLHTEARQSQTAAIVDRLIERTDIRERSVTTAADEATEDYGAAAMEIEEELVEDLPTNATREESEELNRRRRAAAQNALGQRLFKVGMVRAGGACKLTTLPVGFKFPSMTIPQTINCWFIGSVGANLIPYCQLKSHDVDHIKGASSALRKIRRVMSLVHKTATAKGCWPSGQSWDTPRRWTYEKTNALWLGIEKEFLRLYMKKRDAKYGTVYNNANKKKQRRRGQGSEDDME
;
A
#
# COMPACT_ATOMS: atom_id res chain seq x y z
N PHE A 1 -61.59 -30.27 5.64
CA PHE A 1 -60.19 -30.62 5.96
C PHE A 1 -59.14 -30.20 4.93
N SER A 2 -59.47 -29.55 3.80
CA SER A 2 -58.50 -29.32 2.70
C SER A 2 -57.80 -27.94 2.69
N LYS A 3 -58.38 -26.88 3.28
CA LYS A 3 -57.85 -25.51 3.16
C LYS A 3 -56.65 -25.18 4.07
N GLN A 4 -56.50 -25.87 5.21
CA GLN A 4 -55.39 -25.63 6.14
C GLN A 4 -54.07 -26.28 5.69
N ASN A 5 -54.13 -27.42 4.99
CA ASN A 5 -52.94 -28.07 4.44
C ASN A 5 -52.32 -27.27 3.28
N LEU A 6 -53.14 -26.75 2.36
CA LEU A 6 -52.68 -25.92 1.24
C LEU A 6 -51.94 -24.65 1.70
N HIS A 7 -52.42 -24.03 2.79
CA HIS A 7 -51.78 -22.83 3.34
C HIS A 7 -50.43 -23.11 4.01
N THR A 8 -50.26 -24.33 4.51
CA THR A 8 -49.03 -24.77 5.19
C THR A 8 -47.99 -25.20 4.16
N GLU A 9 -48.38 -25.93 3.12
CA GLU A 9 -47.52 -26.28 1.98
C GLU A 9 -47.05 -25.03 1.21
N ALA A 10 -47.94 -24.06 0.96
CA ALA A 10 -47.58 -22.81 0.30
C ALA A 10 -46.56 -21.99 1.12
N ARG A 11 -46.69 -21.96 2.45
CA ARG A 11 -45.74 -21.30 3.34
C ARG A 11 -44.40 -22.04 3.38
N GLN A 12 -44.40 -23.37 3.43
CA GLN A 12 -43.18 -24.17 3.39
C GLN A 12 -42.43 -23.99 2.07
N SER A 13 -43.14 -23.96 0.93
CA SER A 13 -42.56 -23.70 -0.39
C SER A 13 -41.95 -22.30 -0.50
N GLN A 14 -42.63 -21.27 0.02
CA GLN A 14 -42.07 -19.91 0.06
C GLN A 14 -40.85 -19.81 0.99
N THR A 15 -40.87 -20.51 2.12
CA THR A 15 -39.75 -20.49 3.08
C THR A 15 -38.53 -21.20 2.49
N ALA A 16 -38.72 -22.34 1.80
CA ALA A 16 -37.67 -23.04 1.08
C ALA A 16 -37.04 -22.15 -0.01
N ALA A 17 -37.87 -21.49 -0.84
CA ALA A 17 -37.37 -20.58 -1.88
C ALA A 17 -36.60 -19.37 -1.32
N ILE A 18 -36.94 -18.89 -0.12
CA ILE A 18 -36.20 -17.81 0.56
C ILE A 18 -34.86 -18.33 1.09
N VAL A 19 -34.85 -19.53 1.67
CA VAL A 19 -33.63 -20.19 2.17
C VAL A 19 -32.67 -20.48 1.03
N ASP A 20 -33.15 -21.02 -0.10
CA ASP A 20 -32.33 -21.31 -1.27
C ASP A 20 -31.72 -20.03 -1.85
N ARG A 21 -32.49 -18.94 -1.94
CA ARG A 21 -31.95 -17.63 -2.35
C ARG A 21 -30.92 -17.07 -1.38
N LEU A 22 -31.06 -17.34 -0.08
CA LEU A 22 -30.09 -16.93 0.93
C LEU A 22 -28.79 -17.72 0.79
N ILE A 23 -28.90 -19.04 0.55
CA ILE A 23 -27.76 -19.95 0.33
C ILE A 23 -27.03 -19.58 -0.97
N GLU A 24 -27.74 -19.36 -2.08
CA GLU A 24 -27.13 -18.89 -3.33
C GLU A 24 -26.42 -17.54 -3.15
N ARG A 25 -27.01 -16.63 -2.36
CA ARG A 25 -26.41 -15.32 -2.11
C ARG A 25 -25.20 -15.38 -1.17
N THR A 26 -25.15 -16.34 -0.24
CA THR A 26 -23.95 -16.60 0.57
C THR A 26 -22.87 -17.28 -0.26
N ASP A 27 -23.20 -18.25 -1.11
CA ASP A 27 -22.26 -18.92 -2.00
C ASP A 27 -21.64 -17.97 -3.02
N ILE A 28 -22.43 -17.04 -3.59
CA ILE A 28 -21.90 -16.00 -4.49
C ILE A 28 -20.94 -15.07 -3.74
N ARG A 29 -21.22 -14.78 -2.47
CA ARG A 29 -20.38 -13.91 -1.65
C ARG A 29 -19.10 -14.61 -1.20
N GLU A 30 -19.18 -15.89 -0.86
CA GLU A 30 -18.02 -16.71 -0.52
C GLU A 30 -17.14 -16.92 -1.75
N ARG A 31 -17.72 -17.28 -2.92
CA ARG A 31 -16.98 -17.35 -4.19
C ARG A 31 -16.37 -16.01 -4.58
N SER A 32 -17.08 -14.90 -4.40
CA SER A 32 -16.52 -13.56 -4.66
C SER A 32 -15.35 -13.23 -3.74
N VAL A 33 -15.37 -13.70 -2.48
CA VAL A 33 -14.30 -13.44 -1.51
C VAL A 33 -13.13 -14.39 -1.73
N THR A 34 -13.37 -15.66 -2.08
CA THR A 34 -12.31 -16.62 -2.41
C THR A 34 -11.68 -16.29 -3.74
N THR A 35 -12.44 -15.97 -4.79
CA THR A 35 -11.86 -15.52 -6.07
C THR A 35 -11.10 -14.21 -5.93
N ALA A 36 -11.58 -13.26 -5.12
CA ALA A 36 -10.80 -12.03 -4.85
C ALA A 36 -9.58 -12.29 -3.94
N ALA A 37 -9.62 -13.30 -3.08
CA ALA A 37 -8.48 -13.72 -2.28
C ALA A 37 -7.47 -14.51 -3.11
N ASP A 38 -7.91 -15.36 -4.04
CA ASP A 38 -7.09 -16.15 -4.94
C ASP A 38 -6.47 -15.26 -6.02
N GLU A 39 -7.23 -14.32 -6.61
CA GLU A 39 -6.70 -13.26 -7.48
C GLU A 39 -5.71 -12.37 -6.72
N ALA A 40 -5.97 -12.05 -5.44
CA ALA A 40 -5.00 -11.34 -4.60
C ALA A 40 -3.79 -12.21 -4.23
N THR A 41 -3.89 -13.53 -4.17
CA THR A 41 -2.77 -14.42 -3.82
C THR A 41 -1.91 -14.72 -5.05
N GLU A 42 -2.50 -14.76 -6.26
CA GLU A 42 -1.79 -14.83 -7.53
C GLU A 42 -1.12 -13.48 -7.90
N ASP A 43 -1.74 -12.33 -7.64
CA ASP A 43 -1.12 -11.00 -7.87
C ASP A 43 -0.11 -10.60 -6.77
N TYR A 44 -0.26 -11.12 -5.54
CA TYR A 44 0.61 -10.83 -4.39
C TYR A 44 1.24 -12.11 -3.83
N GLY A 45 1.86 -12.93 -4.68
CA GLY A 45 2.63 -14.10 -4.28
C GLY A 45 3.51 -13.79 -3.06
N ALA A 46 3.46 -14.67 -2.05
CA ALA A 46 4.07 -14.53 -0.73
C ALA A 46 5.52 -14.02 -0.79
N ALA A 47 5.69 -12.70 -0.71
CA ALA A 47 6.99 -12.05 -0.94
C ALA A 47 7.80 -11.98 0.36
N ALA A 48 8.56 -13.04 0.65
CA ALA A 48 9.71 -12.96 1.53
C ALA A 48 10.79 -12.13 0.82
N MET A 49 10.88 -10.85 1.16
CA MET A 49 11.88 -9.92 0.63
C MET A 49 13.24 -10.20 1.30
N GLU A 50 14.06 -11.05 0.70
CA GLU A 50 15.49 -11.20 1.00
C GLU A 50 16.21 -9.87 0.73
N ILE A 51 17.02 -9.41 1.68
CA ILE A 51 17.85 -8.21 1.51
C ILE A 51 19.03 -8.57 0.64
N GLU A 52 19.34 -7.71 -0.32
CA GLU A 52 20.66 -7.67 -0.96
C GLU A 52 21.72 -7.40 0.12
N GLU A 53 22.40 -8.45 0.59
CA GLU A 53 23.65 -8.28 1.34
C GLU A 53 24.68 -7.67 0.37
N GLU A 54 24.90 -6.37 0.49
CA GLU A 54 25.99 -5.69 -0.19
C GLU A 54 27.31 -6.34 0.24
N LEU A 55 28.01 -6.99 -0.69
CA LEU A 55 29.31 -7.59 -0.43
C LEU A 55 30.34 -6.45 -0.21
N VAL A 56 30.46 -5.98 1.02
CA VAL A 56 31.44 -4.98 1.45
C VAL A 56 32.78 -5.69 1.73
N GLU A 57 33.45 -6.16 0.68
CA GLU A 57 34.86 -6.51 0.75
C GLU A 57 35.70 -5.27 0.41
N ASP A 58 36.35 -4.71 1.42
CA ASP A 58 37.31 -3.60 1.28
C ASP A 58 38.65 -4.13 0.75
N LEU A 59 39.19 -3.46 -0.26
CA LEU A 59 40.52 -3.77 -0.78
C LEU A 59 41.58 -3.33 0.23
N PRO A 60 42.57 -4.18 0.56
CA PRO A 60 43.73 -3.74 1.32
C PRO A 60 44.49 -2.65 0.55
N THR A 61 45.13 -1.73 1.27
CA THR A 61 45.76 -0.51 0.73
C THR A 61 46.89 -0.79 -0.29
N ASN A 62 47.35 -2.03 -0.37
CA ASN A 62 48.44 -2.50 -1.23
C ASN A 62 47.97 -3.52 -2.29
N ALA A 63 46.68 -3.54 -2.64
CA ALA A 63 46.12 -4.51 -3.58
C ALA A 63 46.81 -4.42 -4.95
N THR A 64 47.25 -5.58 -5.45
CA THR A 64 47.78 -5.71 -6.81
C THR A 64 46.67 -5.50 -7.85
N ARG A 65 47.06 -5.14 -9.07
CA ARG A 65 46.11 -4.90 -10.17
C ARG A 65 45.22 -6.12 -10.43
N GLU A 66 45.77 -7.33 -10.33
CA GLU A 66 45.04 -8.59 -10.53
C GLU A 66 43.99 -8.83 -9.43
N GLU A 67 44.30 -8.56 -8.16
CA GLU A 67 43.36 -8.67 -7.04
C GLU A 67 42.20 -7.67 -7.20
N SER A 68 42.47 -6.46 -7.73
CA SER A 68 41.45 -5.46 -8.01
C SER A 68 40.51 -5.88 -9.15
N GLU A 69 41.04 -6.56 -10.18
CA GLU A 69 40.28 -7.04 -11.33
C GLU A 69 39.38 -8.23 -10.95
N GLU A 70 39.89 -9.15 -10.13
CA GLU A 70 39.14 -10.30 -9.61
C GLU A 70 38.01 -9.86 -8.66
N LEU A 71 38.26 -8.92 -7.74
CA LEU A 71 37.21 -8.36 -6.90
C LEU A 71 36.13 -7.66 -7.74
N ASN A 72 36.52 -6.90 -8.76
CA ASN A 72 35.57 -6.26 -9.67
C ASN A 72 34.74 -7.28 -10.47
N ARG A 73 35.32 -8.43 -10.82
CA ARG A 73 34.61 -9.54 -11.47
C ARG A 73 33.58 -10.16 -10.52
N ARG A 74 33.95 -10.41 -9.26
CA ARG A 74 33.03 -10.90 -8.22
C ARG A 74 31.90 -9.93 -7.92
N ARG A 75 32.21 -8.63 -7.79
CA ARG A 75 31.20 -7.57 -7.62
C ARG A 75 30.22 -7.53 -8.79
N ARG A 76 30.71 -7.65 -10.03
CA ARG A 76 29.85 -7.73 -11.22
C ARG A 76 28.97 -8.98 -11.23
N ALA A 77 29.52 -10.14 -10.87
CA ALA A 77 28.76 -11.38 -10.80
C ALA A 77 27.69 -11.35 -9.70
N ALA A 78 28.03 -10.85 -8.51
CA ALA A 78 27.10 -10.63 -7.41
C ALA A 78 26.00 -9.64 -7.80
N ALA A 79 26.36 -8.53 -8.46
CA ALA A 79 25.39 -7.56 -8.97
C ALA A 79 24.45 -8.17 -10.04
N GLN A 80 24.95 -9.01 -10.94
CA GLN A 80 24.11 -9.70 -11.94
C GLN A 80 23.16 -10.71 -11.30
N ASN A 81 23.63 -11.49 -10.32
CA ASN A 81 22.79 -12.42 -9.58
C ASN A 81 21.71 -11.68 -8.79
N ALA A 82 22.06 -10.58 -8.12
CA ALA A 82 21.11 -9.72 -7.41
C ALA A 82 20.07 -9.13 -8.38
N LEU A 83 20.50 -8.61 -9.54
CA LEU A 83 19.58 -8.10 -10.58
C LEU A 83 18.59 -9.16 -11.07
N GLY A 84 19.02 -10.42 -11.19
CA GLY A 84 18.15 -11.54 -11.60
C GLY A 84 17.09 -11.94 -10.56
N GLN A 85 17.32 -11.64 -9.28
CA GLN A 85 16.40 -11.95 -8.18
C GLN A 85 15.43 -10.81 -7.87
N ARG A 86 15.59 -9.63 -8.48
CA ARG A 86 14.75 -8.46 -8.18
C ARG A 86 13.31 -8.64 -8.66
N LEU A 87 12.37 -8.42 -7.75
CA LEU A 87 10.93 -8.41 -8.04
C LEU A 87 10.51 -7.24 -8.95
N PHE A 88 11.17 -6.09 -8.79
CA PHE A 88 10.84 -4.87 -9.53
C PHE A 88 11.93 -4.52 -10.54
N LYS A 89 11.50 -4.20 -11.76
CA LYS A 89 12.35 -3.79 -12.88
C LYS A 89 12.68 -2.31 -12.80
N VAL A 90 13.90 -1.95 -13.21
CA VAL A 90 14.35 -0.56 -13.34
C VAL A 90 14.24 -0.15 -14.81
N GLY A 91 13.60 0.99 -15.07
CA GLY A 91 13.53 1.62 -16.38
C GLY A 91 14.48 2.82 -16.50
N MET A 92 14.64 3.32 -17.73
CA MET A 92 15.33 4.59 -18.00
C MET A 92 14.34 5.64 -18.49
N VAL A 93 14.40 6.84 -17.94
CA VAL A 93 13.60 7.99 -18.37
C VAL A 93 14.51 9.18 -18.67
N ARG A 94 14.18 9.94 -19.71
CA ARG A 94 14.83 11.23 -19.98
C ARG A 94 14.19 12.33 -19.13
N ALA A 95 14.96 12.96 -18.27
CA ALA A 95 14.54 14.08 -17.44
C ALA A 95 15.60 15.17 -17.46
N GLY A 96 15.22 16.42 -17.80
CA GLY A 96 16.13 17.56 -17.78
C GLY A 96 17.34 17.45 -18.73
N GLY A 97 17.24 16.69 -19.83
CA GLY A 97 18.32 16.49 -20.79
C GLY A 97 19.25 15.29 -20.50
N ALA A 98 19.10 14.63 -19.34
CA ALA A 98 19.87 13.43 -18.98
C ALA A 98 18.99 12.17 -18.91
N CYS A 99 19.58 11.00 -19.16
CA CYS A 99 18.93 9.71 -18.90
C CYS A 99 19.07 9.36 -17.41
N LYS A 100 17.97 9.02 -16.76
CA LYS A 100 17.88 8.69 -15.33
C LYS A 100 17.25 7.32 -15.15
N LEU A 101 17.82 6.52 -14.24
CA LEU A 101 17.22 5.26 -13.82
C LEU A 101 16.03 5.53 -12.89
N THR A 102 14.92 4.83 -13.12
CA THR A 102 13.70 4.94 -12.32
C THR A 102 13.09 3.56 -12.09
N THR A 103 12.53 3.35 -10.90
CA THR A 103 11.77 2.14 -10.58
C THR A 103 10.31 2.25 -11.00
N LEU A 104 9.88 3.40 -11.54
CA LEU A 104 8.51 3.64 -11.97
C LEU A 104 8.34 3.46 -13.49
N PRO A 105 7.19 2.92 -13.94
CA PRO A 105 6.87 2.81 -15.36
C PRO A 105 6.87 4.18 -16.08
N VAL A 106 7.21 4.16 -17.37
CA VAL A 106 7.16 5.36 -18.21
C VAL A 106 5.73 5.91 -18.25
N GLY A 107 5.58 7.21 -17.97
CA GLY A 107 4.27 7.87 -17.98
C GLY A 107 3.40 7.59 -16.75
N PHE A 108 3.97 6.98 -15.69
CA PHE A 108 3.28 6.73 -14.44
C PHE A 108 2.63 8.01 -13.89
N LYS A 109 1.42 7.86 -13.35
CA LYS A 109 0.72 8.89 -12.57
C LYS A 109 0.16 8.23 -11.34
N PHE A 110 0.30 8.88 -10.19
CA PHE A 110 -0.33 8.39 -8.97
C PHE A 110 -1.84 8.30 -9.16
N PRO A 111 -2.44 7.10 -9.06
CA PRO A 111 -3.87 6.96 -9.21
C PRO A 111 -4.59 7.62 -8.04
N SER A 112 -5.88 7.86 -8.22
CA SER A 112 -6.76 8.33 -7.16
C SER A 112 -7.22 7.13 -6.33
N MET A 113 -6.59 6.88 -5.19
CA MET A 113 -6.83 5.69 -4.35
C MET A 113 -7.63 6.02 -3.08
N THR A 114 -8.42 5.04 -2.63
CA THR A 114 -9.00 5.01 -1.29
C THR A 114 -7.90 4.85 -0.24
N ILE A 115 -8.22 5.03 1.05
CA ILE A 115 -7.24 4.86 2.12
C ILE A 115 -6.72 3.41 2.21
N PRO A 116 -7.55 2.36 2.15
CA PRO A 116 -7.06 0.97 2.11
C PRO A 116 -6.09 0.71 0.95
N GLN A 117 -6.45 1.14 -0.26
CA GLN A 117 -5.59 1.04 -1.43
C GLN A 117 -4.27 1.80 -1.24
N THR A 118 -4.33 2.98 -0.63
CA THR A 118 -3.14 3.78 -0.31
C THR A 118 -2.23 3.06 0.67
N ILE A 119 -2.78 2.40 1.70
CA ILE A 119 -2.01 1.60 2.67
C ILE A 119 -1.33 0.41 1.97
N ASN A 120 -2.06 -0.30 1.11
CA ASN A 120 -1.51 -1.43 0.34
C ASN A 120 -0.36 -0.98 -0.56
N CYS A 121 -0.56 0.06 -1.38
CA CYS A 121 0.51 0.57 -2.25
C CYS A 121 1.67 1.19 -1.45
N TRP A 122 1.43 1.66 -0.21
CA TRP A 122 2.47 2.22 0.63
C TRP A 122 3.45 1.16 1.14
N PHE A 123 2.95 0.01 1.59
CA PHE A 123 3.79 -1.05 2.19
C PHE A 123 4.15 -2.18 1.23
N ILE A 124 3.28 -2.52 0.29
CA ILE A 124 3.42 -3.72 -0.56
C ILE A 124 3.82 -3.33 -1.98
N GLY A 125 3.26 -2.23 -2.50
CA GLY A 125 3.42 -1.86 -3.91
C GLY A 125 2.48 -2.69 -4.80
N SER A 126 2.86 -2.89 -6.06
CA SER A 126 2.17 -3.75 -7.03
C SER A 126 3.17 -4.35 -8.02
N VAL A 127 3.32 -5.68 -7.99
CA VAL A 127 4.28 -6.38 -8.86
C VAL A 127 3.84 -6.33 -10.32
N GLY A 128 2.56 -6.63 -10.60
CA GLY A 128 2.00 -6.58 -11.95
C GLY A 128 2.14 -5.21 -12.64
N ALA A 129 2.05 -4.12 -11.86
CA ALA A 129 2.24 -2.76 -12.37
C ALA A 129 3.71 -2.27 -12.30
N ASN A 130 4.64 -3.11 -11.82
CA ASN A 130 6.03 -2.74 -11.53
C ASN A 130 6.16 -1.49 -10.63
N LEU A 131 5.37 -1.45 -9.55
CA LEU A 131 5.35 -0.36 -8.59
C LEU A 131 5.92 -0.81 -7.25
N ILE A 132 7.06 -0.25 -6.88
CA ILE A 132 7.64 -0.44 -5.56
C ILE A 132 6.75 0.16 -4.45
N PRO A 133 6.86 -0.32 -3.20
CA PRO A 133 6.21 0.32 -2.06
C PRO A 133 6.45 1.83 -2.02
N TYR A 134 5.39 2.63 -1.94
CA TYR A 134 5.52 4.10 -1.97
C TYR A 134 6.29 4.69 -0.79
N CYS A 135 6.44 3.93 0.31
CA CYS A 135 7.31 4.33 1.41
C CYS A 135 8.79 4.47 0.99
N GLN A 136 9.22 3.70 0.00
CA GLN A 136 10.59 3.70 -0.51
C GLN A 136 10.85 4.78 -1.56
N LEU A 137 9.82 5.28 -2.24
CA LEU A 137 9.95 6.33 -3.25
C LEU A 137 10.47 7.62 -2.64
N LYS A 138 11.55 8.18 -3.16
CA LYS A 138 12.10 9.48 -2.79
C LYS A 138 11.59 10.57 -3.75
N SER A 139 11.77 11.83 -3.37
CA SER A 139 11.31 12.96 -4.20
C SER A 139 11.98 12.99 -5.57
N HIS A 140 13.24 12.54 -5.67
CA HIS A 140 13.93 12.42 -6.95
C HIS A 140 13.39 11.27 -7.80
N ASP A 141 12.80 10.22 -7.23
CA ASP A 141 12.27 9.12 -8.06
C ASP A 141 11.03 9.54 -8.87
N VAL A 142 10.38 10.64 -8.49
CA VAL A 142 9.12 11.11 -9.08
C VAL A 142 9.22 12.50 -9.71
N ASP A 143 10.38 13.15 -9.65
CA ASP A 143 10.58 14.54 -10.09
C ASP A 143 10.31 14.75 -11.59
N HIS A 144 10.62 13.74 -12.39
CA HIS A 144 10.38 13.70 -13.83
C HIS A 144 8.89 13.61 -14.20
N ILE A 145 8.01 13.37 -13.23
CA ILE A 145 6.57 13.25 -13.44
C ILE A 145 5.88 14.50 -12.88
N LYS A 146 5.26 15.28 -13.77
CA LYS A 146 4.55 16.51 -13.39
C LYS A 146 3.50 16.25 -12.30
N GLY A 147 3.67 16.91 -11.16
CA GLY A 147 2.74 16.84 -10.02
C GLY A 147 2.90 15.61 -9.11
N ALA A 148 3.76 14.65 -9.46
CA ALA A 148 3.92 13.42 -8.69
C ALA A 148 4.60 13.66 -7.34
N SER A 149 5.57 14.57 -7.24
CA SER A 149 6.17 14.97 -5.95
C SER A 149 5.14 15.53 -4.97
N SER A 150 4.15 16.27 -5.48
CA SER A 150 3.04 16.79 -4.67
C SER A 150 2.10 15.65 -4.22
N ALA A 151 1.78 14.71 -5.11
CA ALA A 151 0.99 13.54 -4.78
C ALA A 151 1.67 12.66 -3.71
N LEU A 152 2.95 12.35 -3.89
CA LEU A 152 3.76 11.59 -2.92
C LEU A 152 3.80 12.27 -1.55
N ARG A 153 3.94 13.61 -1.51
CA ARG A 153 3.87 14.38 -0.26
C ARG A 153 2.51 14.25 0.43
N LYS A 154 1.40 14.27 -0.33
CA LYS A 154 0.05 14.08 0.22
C LYS A 154 -0.11 12.67 0.79
N ILE A 155 0.34 11.66 0.05
CA ILE A 155 0.31 10.24 0.48
C ILE A 155 1.10 10.07 1.78
N ARG A 156 2.35 10.54 1.84
CA ARG A 156 3.18 10.56 3.08
C ARG A 156 2.44 11.15 4.26
N ARG A 157 1.79 12.28 4.05
CA ARG A 157 1.04 12.97 5.11
C ARG A 157 -0.14 12.13 5.59
N VAL A 158 -0.88 11.50 4.68
CA VAL A 158 -1.99 10.61 5.02
C VAL A 158 -1.50 9.38 5.78
N MET A 159 -0.41 8.75 5.33
CA MET A 159 0.17 7.59 6.01
C MET A 159 0.70 7.93 7.41
N SER A 160 1.22 9.14 7.62
CA SER A 160 1.54 9.64 8.96
C SER A 160 0.29 9.76 9.86
N LEU A 161 -0.88 10.12 9.32
CA LEU A 161 -2.14 10.14 10.08
C LEU A 161 -2.64 8.73 10.39
N VAL A 162 -2.49 7.80 9.45
CA VAL A 162 -2.80 6.37 9.65
C VAL A 162 -1.96 5.83 10.80
N HIS A 163 -0.63 6.03 10.75
CA HIS A 163 0.29 5.62 11.81
C HIS A 163 -0.10 6.19 13.17
N LYS A 164 -0.39 7.50 13.25
CA LYS A 164 -0.82 8.14 14.51
C LYS A 164 -2.10 7.55 15.08
N THR A 165 -3.10 7.33 14.22
CA THR A 165 -4.39 6.76 14.63
C THR A 165 -4.22 5.31 15.07
N ALA A 166 -3.42 4.54 14.34
CA ALA A 166 -3.15 3.14 14.65
C ALA A 166 -2.39 2.94 15.95
N THR A 167 -1.38 3.79 16.18
CA THR A 167 -0.61 3.82 17.44
C THR A 167 -1.52 4.16 18.62
N ALA A 168 -2.38 5.17 18.48
CA ALA A 168 -3.33 5.55 19.53
C ALA A 168 -4.37 4.45 19.83
N LYS A 169 -4.66 3.57 18.86
CA LYS A 169 -5.56 2.41 19.02
C LYS A 169 -4.85 1.12 19.42
N GLY A 170 -3.52 1.12 19.53
CA GLY A 170 -2.74 -0.08 19.83
C GLY A 170 -2.80 -1.17 18.75
N CYS A 171 -3.24 -0.83 17.53
CA CYS A 171 -3.35 -1.78 16.41
C CYS A 171 -2.15 -1.73 15.45
N TRP A 172 -1.18 -0.85 15.75
CA TRP A 172 0.07 -0.81 15.02
C TRP A 172 0.95 -2.01 15.41
N PRO A 173 1.47 -2.80 14.46
CA PRO A 173 2.33 -3.93 14.78
C PRO A 173 3.59 -3.50 15.54
N SER A 174 3.95 -4.22 16.60
CA SER A 174 5.15 -3.93 17.39
C SER A 174 6.43 -4.11 16.55
N GLY A 175 7.40 -3.22 16.75
CA GLY A 175 8.70 -3.27 16.06
C GLY A 175 8.66 -2.97 14.57
N GLN A 176 7.53 -2.54 14.01
CA GLN A 176 7.45 -2.09 12.61
C GLN A 176 7.52 -0.57 12.50
N SER A 177 8.41 -0.07 11.64
CA SER A 177 8.41 1.35 11.28
C SER A 177 7.33 1.65 10.24
N TRP A 178 6.81 2.88 10.27
CA TRP A 178 5.74 3.34 9.38
C TRP A 178 6.20 3.61 7.93
N ASP A 179 7.50 3.68 7.71
CA ASP A 179 8.16 3.93 6.42
C ASP A 179 8.96 2.72 5.91
N THR A 180 8.84 1.57 6.56
CA THR A 180 9.54 0.35 6.17
C THR A 180 8.53 -0.69 5.67
N PRO A 181 8.69 -1.22 4.44
CA PRO A 181 7.74 -2.19 3.86
C PRO A 181 7.89 -3.61 4.43
N ARG A 182 8.92 -3.86 5.25
CA ARG A 182 9.22 -5.21 5.75
C ARG A 182 8.07 -5.82 6.53
N ARG A 183 7.81 -7.11 6.24
CA ARG A 183 6.85 -7.97 6.94
C ARG A 183 5.38 -7.51 6.83
N TRP A 184 5.07 -6.59 5.93
CA TRP A 184 3.70 -6.23 5.60
C TRP A 184 3.13 -7.21 4.57
N THR A 185 1.93 -7.70 4.86
CA THR A 185 1.14 -8.56 3.97
C THR A 185 -0.23 -7.91 3.78
N TYR A 186 -0.97 -8.34 2.77
CA TYR A 186 -2.33 -7.85 2.52
C TYR A 186 -3.24 -8.05 3.73
N GLU A 187 -3.12 -9.19 4.41
CA GLU A 187 -3.85 -9.47 5.65
C GLU A 187 -3.55 -8.44 6.75
N LYS A 188 -2.27 -8.09 6.93
CA LYS A 188 -1.85 -7.12 7.95
C LYS A 188 -2.30 -5.71 7.61
N THR A 189 -2.23 -5.29 6.34
CA THR A 189 -2.71 -3.97 5.92
C THR A 189 -4.23 -3.88 6.03
N ASN A 190 -4.95 -4.96 5.73
CA ASN A 190 -6.40 -5.04 5.90
C ASN A 190 -6.80 -5.00 7.38
N ALA A 191 -6.15 -5.80 8.24
CA ALA A 191 -6.37 -5.80 9.68
C ALA A 191 -6.10 -4.43 10.31
N LEU A 192 -5.00 -3.77 9.89
CA LEU A 192 -4.68 -2.40 10.29
C LEU A 192 -5.82 -1.45 9.95
N TRP A 193 -6.30 -1.46 8.70
CA TRP A 193 -7.38 -0.57 8.27
C TRP A 193 -8.66 -0.82 9.05
N LEU A 194 -9.11 -2.07 9.17
CA LEU A 194 -10.31 -2.42 9.92
C LEU A 194 -10.24 -2.00 11.39
N GLY A 195 -9.05 -2.09 12.00
CA GLY A 195 -8.81 -1.65 13.38
C GLY A 195 -8.96 -0.13 13.59
N ILE A 196 -8.60 0.68 12.59
CA ILE A 196 -8.66 2.14 12.70
C ILE A 196 -9.84 2.79 11.99
N GLU A 197 -10.53 2.09 11.08
CA GLU A 197 -11.46 2.66 10.10
C GLU A 197 -12.44 3.63 10.76
N LYS A 198 -13.21 3.16 11.76
CA LYS A 198 -14.25 3.99 12.41
C LYS A 198 -13.68 5.29 12.99
N GLU A 199 -12.55 5.20 13.67
CA GLU A 199 -11.92 6.35 14.33
C GLU A 199 -11.26 7.29 13.31
N PHE A 200 -10.58 6.71 12.32
CA PHE A 200 -9.95 7.44 11.24
C PHE A 200 -10.99 8.24 10.44
N LEU A 201 -12.10 7.59 10.11
CA LEU A 201 -13.24 8.23 9.45
C LEU A 201 -13.77 9.37 10.31
N ARG A 202 -14.07 9.15 11.60
CA ARG A 202 -14.55 10.18 12.52
C ARG A 202 -13.64 11.41 12.59
N LEU A 203 -12.32 11.20 12.59
CA LEU A 203 -11.34 12.28 12.78
C LEU A 203 -11.07 13.10 11.52
N TYR A 204 -11.09 12.46 10.35
CA TYR A 204 -10.57 13.04 9.10
C TYR A 204 -11.58 13.05 7.94
N MET A 205 -12.74 12.40 8.08
CA MET A 205 -13.72 12.21 7.01
C MET A 205 -15.18 12.29 7.49
N LYS A 206 -16.11 12.45 6.54
CA LYS A 206 -17.57 12.32 6.80
C LYS A 206 -18.21 11.16 6.02
N LYS A 207 -17.51 10.59 5.02
CA LYS A 207 -17.99 9.53 4.11
C LYS A 207 -16.98 8.39 4.08
N ARG A 208 -17.41 7.15 3.79
CA ARG A 208 -16.56 5.94 3.84
C ARG A 208 -15.53 5.83 2.70
N ASP A 209 -15.83 6.31 1.49
CA ASP A 209 -14.98 6.09 0.30
C ASP A 209 -14.01 7.24 -0.05
N ALA A 210 -13.59 8.06 0.92
CA ALA A 210 -12.72 9.18 0.55
C ALA A 210 -11.30 8.75 0.17
N LYS A 211 -10.80 9.46 -0.82
CA LYS A 211 -9.47 9.32 -1.40
C LYS A 211 -8.43 10.01 -0.52
N TYR A 212 -7.16 9.60 -0.62
CA TYR A 212 -6.08 10.23 0.14
C TYR A 212 -6.01 11.75 -0.04
N GLY A 213 -6.33 12.27 -1.25
CA GLY A 213 -6.35 13.70 -1.53
C GLY A 213 -7.38 14.46 -0.68
N THR A 214 -8.56 13.87 -0.48
CA THR A 214 -9.63 14.45 0.35
C THR A 214 -9.23 14.47 1.82
N VAL A 215 -8.67 13.36 2.32
CA VAL A 215 -8.17 13.27 3.70
C VAL A 215 -7.10 14.31 3.98
N TYR A 216 -6.14 14.44 3.07
CA TYR A 216 -5.08 15.44 3.16
C TYR A 216 -5.66 16.87 3.27
N ASN A 217 -6.61 17.22 2.40
CA ASN A 217 -7.23 18.54 2.39
C ASN A 217 -7.98 18.82 3.70
N ASN A 218 -8.75 17.85 4.21
CA ASN A 218 -9.48 17.99 5.47
C ASN A 218 -8.54 18.17 6.66
N ALA A 219 -7.47 17.38 6.71
CA ALA A 219 -6.46 17.47 7.77
C ALA A 219 -5.74 18.83 7.76
N ASN A 220 -5.43 19.37 6.58
CA ASN A 220 -4.82 20.69 6.46
C ASN A 220 -5.79 21.81 6.88
N LYS A 221 -7.06 21.76 6.46
CA LYS A 221 -8.08 22.72 6.91
C LYS A 221 -8.22 22.73 8.44
N LYS A 222 -8.27 21.54 9.06
CA LYS A 222 -8.33 21.40 10.53
C LYS A 222 -7.08 21.98 11.21
N LYS A 223 -5.88 21.77 10.65
CA LYS A 223 -4.63 22.35 11.16
C LYS A 223 -4.63 23.89 11.07
N GLN A 224 -5.13 24.45 9.97
CA GLN A 224 -5.23 25.90 9.78
C GLN A 224 -6.19 26.54 10.79
N ARG A 225 -7.37 25.94 11.02
CA ARG A 225 -8.33 26.45 12.02
C ARG A 225 -7.75 26.49 13.43
N ARG A 226 -7.03 25.44 13.85
CA ARG A 226 -6.36 25.40 15.18
C ARG A 226 -5.25 26.45 15.31
N ARG A 227 -4.62 26.84 14.21
CA ARG A 227 -3.59 27.90 14.22
C ARG A 227 -4.17 29.31 14.25
N GLY A 228 -5.36 29.52 13.68
CA GLY A 228 -6.05 30.82 13.75
C GLY A 228 -6.70 31.08 15.10
N GLN A 229 -7.16 30.04 15.81
CA GLN A 229 -7.71 30.18 17.16
C GLN A 229 -6.63 30.50 18.21
N GLY A 230 -5.47 29.86 18.14
CA GLY A 230 -4.35 30.17 19.05
C GLY A 230 -3.63 31.50 18.76
N SER A 231 -4.15 32.36 17.88
CA SER A 231 -3.63 33.72 17.67
C SER A 231 -4.62 34.81 18.12
N GLU A 232 -5.87 34.46 18.42
CA GLU A 232 -6.85 35.38 19.03
C GLU A 232 -6.77 35.30 20.57
N ASP A 233 -6.52 34.11 21.14
CA ASP A 233 -6.43 33.91 22.60
C ASP A 233 -5.12 34.44 23.24
N ASP A 234 -4.11 34.81 22.43
CA ASP A 234 -2.83 35.39 22.91
C ASP A 234 -2.83 36.94 22.84
N MET A 235 -3.99 37.56 22.60
CA MET A 235 -4.20 39.02 22.58
C MET A 235 -5.29 39.51 23.57
N GLU A 236 -5.59 38.73 24.61
CA GLU A 236 -6.38 39.19 25.79
C GLU A 236 -5.54 39.17 27.08
#